data_AF-A0A393HU54-F1
#
_entry.id   AF-A0A393HU54-F1
#
_cell.length_a   1.000
_cell.length_b   1.000
_cell.length_c   1.000
_cell.angle_alpha   90.00
_cell.angle_beta   90.00
_cell.angle_gamma   90.00
#
_symmetry.space_group_name_H-M   'P 1'
#
loop_
_entity.id
_entity.type
_entity.pdbx_description
1 polymer ?
#
loop_
_entity_poly.entity_id
_entity_poly.type
_entity_poly.pdbx_seq_one_letter_code
_entity_poly.pdbx_strand_id
1 'polypeptide(L)'
;MPTNLIQLPGIGKKMVLMLNEIGIEEVADLRGKNPLELYEDTCDKRGERMDPCVLYTYRCAVYVAETDEAEQDVDLRKWWNWKDKQHTNERNLKNE
;
A
#
# COMPACT_ATOMS: atom_id res chain seq x y z
N MET A 1 -17.58 -0.33 10.26
CA MET A 1 -17.94 -0.13 8.84
C MET A 1 -16.98 -0.98 8.00
N PRO A 2 -17.38 -1.60 6.88
CA PRO A 2 -16.39 -2.08 5.91
C PRO A 2 -15.58 -0.87 5.44
N THR A 3 -14.27 -0.91 5.63
CA THR A 3 -13.37 0.18 5.28
C THR A 3 -13.34 0.34 3.75
N ASN A 4 -13.27 1.59 3.27
CA ASN A 4 -13.25 1.88 1.82
C ASN A 4 -11.97 1.38 1.14
N LEU A 5 -10.98 0.92 1.90
CA LEU A 5 -9.78 0.22 1.45
C LEU A 5 -10.09 -0.93 0.47
N ILE A 6 -11.21 -1.65 0.65
CA ILE A 6 -11.61 -2.75 -0.25
C ILE A 6 -11.94 -2.30 -1.68
N GLN A 7 -12.11 -0.99 -1.92
CA GLN A 7 -12.31 -0.42 -3.25
C GLN A 7 -11.01 -0.32 -4.05
N LEU A 8 -9.85 -0.39 -3.37
CA LEU A 8 -8.55 -0.31 -4.02
C LEU A 8 -8.24 -1.59 -4.81
N PRO A 9 -7.60 -1.47 -5.98
CA PRO A 9 -7.27 -2.62 -6.80
C PRO A 9 -6.27 -3.52 -6.07
N GLY A 10 -6.55 -4.83 -6.06
CA GLY A 10 -5.71 -5.83 -5.38
C GLY A 10 -5.90 -5.91 -3.86
N ILE A 11 -6.74 -5.06 -3.25
CA ILE A 11 -7.03 -5.10 -1.82
C ILE A 11 -8.26 -5.97 -1.55
N GLY A 12 -8.02 -7.21 -1.11
CA GLY A 12 -9.05 -8.09 -0.56
C GLY A 12 -9.21 -7.96 0.96
N LYS A 13 -10.18 -8.68 1.54
CA LYS A 13 -10.45 -8.67 3.00
C LYS A 13 -9.21 -8.91 3.87
N LYS A 14 -8.29 -9.80 3.44
CA LYS A 14 -7.04 -10.07 4.17
C LYS A 14 -6.12 -8.84 4.20
N MET A 15 -6.00 -8.13 3.08
CA MET A 15 -5.19 -6.92 2.99
C MET A 15 -5.78 -5.79 3.83
N VAL A 16 -7.11 -5.66 3.84
CA VAL A 16 -7.81 -4.72 4.73
C VAL A 16 -7.49 -4.99 6.20
N LEU A 17 -7.54 -6.26 6.63
CA LEU A 17 -7.18 -6.62 8.01
C LEU A 17 -5.73 -6.25 8.34
N MET A 18 -4.79 -6.53 7.42
CA MET A 18 -3.37 -6.17 7.61
C MET A 18 -3.16 -4.66 7.72
N LEU A 19 -3.85 -3.87 6.89
CA LEU A 19 -3.80 -2.40 6.98
C LEU A 19 -4.40 -1.88 8.28
N ASN A 20 -5.55 -2.42 8.70
CA ASN A 20 -6.17 -2.04 9.97
C ASN A 20 -5.28 -2.40 11.18
N GLU A 21 -4.56 -3.53 11.13
CA GLU A 21 -3.65 -3.98 12.19
C GLU A 21 -2.51 -2.98 12.47
N ILE A 22 -2.11 -2.20 11.46
CA ILE A 22 -1.09 -1.14 11.53
C ILE A 22 -1.71 0.27 11.60
N GLY A 23 -3.02 0.39 11.80
CA GLY A 23 -3.71 1.67 12.00
C GLY A 23 -4.10 2.42 10.72
N ILE A 24 -4.15 1.75 9.57
CA ILE A 24 -4.69 2.30 8.32
C ILE A 24 -6.15 1.84 8.19
N GLU A 25 -7.10 2.76 8.31
CA GLU A 25 -8.54 2.43 8.32
C GLU A 25 -9.24 2.89 7.04
N GLU A 26 -8.73 3.87 6.32
CA GLU A 26 -9.33 4.35 5.08
C GLU A 26 -8.31 4.72 3.98
N VAL A 27 -8.81 4.87 2.75
CA VAL A 27 -7.97 5.25 1.58
C VAL A 27 -7.23 6.56 1.83
N ALA A 28 -7.81 7.50 2.59
CA ALA A 28 -7.18 8.77 2.91
C ALA A 28 -5.90 8.59 3.76
N ASP A 29 -5.86 7.60 4.65
CA ASP A 29 -4.72 7.33 5.53
C ASP A 29 -3.47 6.87 4.76
N LEU A 30 -3.65 6.36 3.54
CA LEU A 30 -2.56 5.90 2.67
C LEU A 30 -1.83 7.04 1.96
N ARG A 31 -2.45 8.22 1.85
CA ARG A 31 -1.85 9.37 1.15
C ARG A 31 -0.60 9.85 1.88
N GLY A 32 0.50 10.02 1.14
CA GLY A 32 1.79 10.43 1.67
C GLY A 32 2.54 9.34 2.43
N LYS A 33 1.97 8.14 2.57
CA LYS A 33 2.63 7.03 3.31
C LYS A 33 3.73 6.40 2.48
N ASN A 34 4.73 5.89 3.17
CA ASN A 34 5.74 5.04 2.55
C ASN A 34 5.25 3.58 2.55
N PRO A 35 5.03 2.97 1.37
CA PRO A 35 4.54 1.59 1.30
C PRO A 35 5.55 0.56 1.85
N LEU A 36 6.84 0.89 1.89
CA LEU A 36 7.84 0.04 2.55
C LEU A 36 7.67 0.04 4.06
N GLU A 37 7.47 1.21 4.68
CA GLU A 37 7.20 1.30 6.12
C GLU A 37 5.90 0.58 6.48
N LEU A 38 4.82 0.75 5.72
CA LEU A 38 3.58 0.00 5.94
C LEU A 38 3.80 -1.52 5.92
N TYR A 39 4.66 -2.00 5.03
CA TYR A 39 5.01 -3.40 4.94
C TYR A 39 5.87 -3.87 6.12
N GLU A 40 6.85 -3.06 6.54
CA GLU A 40 7.69 -3.35 7.71
C GLU A 40 6.85 -3.37 9.00
N ASP A 41 6.00 -2.37 9.21
CA ASP A 41 5.03 -2.31 10.32
C ASP A 41 4.13 -3.55 10.34
N THR A 42 3.70 -4.03 9.16
CA THR A 42 2.86 -5.23 9.06
C THR A 42 3.64 -6.48 9.46
N CYS A 43 4.90 -6.60 9.02
CA CYS A 43 5.76 -7.72 9.40
C CYS A 43 6.00 -7.73 10.92
N ASP A 44 6.31 -6.56 11.49
CA ASP A 44 6.56 -6.40 12.92
C ASP A 44 5.30 -6.71 13.74
N LYS A 45 4.14 -6.22 13.30
CA LYS A 45 2.85 -6.47 13.95
C LYS A 45 2.47 -7.95 13.97
N ARG A 46 2.82 -8.68 12.91
CA ARG A 46 2.53 -10.12 12.77
C ARG A 46 3.62 -11.01 13.35
N GLY A 47 4.81 -10.47 13.61
CA GLY A 47 5.96 -11.21 14.08
C GLY A 47 6.56 -12.16 13.03
N GLU A 48 6.24 -11.96 11.75
CA GLU A 48 6.74 -12.77 10.65
C GLU A 48 6.98 -11.92 9.39
N ARG A 49 7.91 -12.37 8.54
CA ARG A 49 8.16 -11.69 7.26
C ARG A 49 7.05 -12.05 6.27
N MET A 50 6.23 -11.06 5.93
CA MET A 50 5.15 -11.23 4.96
C MET A 50 5.69 -11.46 3.54
N ASP A 51 4.90 -12.11 2.69
CA ASP A 51 5.24 -12.28 1.28
C ASP A 51 5.50 -10.91 0.60
N PRO A 52 6.47 -10.84 -0.35
CA PRO A 52 6.79 -9.58 -1.02
C PRO A 52 5.63 -9.03 -1.88
N CYS A 53 4.65 -9.87 -2.24
CA CYS A 53 3.44 -9.39 -2.91
C CYS A 53 2.61 -8.43 -2.05
N VAL A 54 2.73 -8.49 -0.73
CA VAL A 54 2.09 -7.54 0.20
C VAL A 54 2.66 -6.14 -0.01
N LEU A 55 3.99 -6.01 -0.06
CA LEU A 55 4.66 -4.74 -0.38
C LEU A 55 4.20 -4.18 -1.73
N TYR A 56 4.12 -5.02 -2.76
CA TYR A 56 3.69 -4.58 -4.10
C TYR A 56 2.24 -4.09 -4.09
N THR A 57 1.40 -4.71 -3.27
CA THR A 57 0.02 -4.30 -3.08
C THR A 57 -0.06 -2.96 -2.34
N TYR A 58 0.78 -2.73 -1.32
CA TYR A 58 0.86 -1.43 -0.64
C TYR A 58 1.37 -0.32 -1.55
N ARG A 59 2.37 -0.58 -2.39
CA ARG A 59 2.82 0.37 -3.42
C ARG A 59 1.69 0.79 -4.34
N CYS A 60 0.91 -0.18 -4.81
CA CYS A 60 -0.27 0.06 -5.64
C CYS A 60 -1.35 0.84 -4.88
N ALA A 61 -1.60 0.50 -3.61
CA ALA A 61 -2.62 1.13 -2.78
C ALA A 61 -2.30 2.61 -2.52
N VAL A 62 -1.05 2.93 -2.17
CA VAL A 62 -0.58 4.32 -1.96
C VAL A 62 -0.67 5.11 -3.27
N TYR A 63 -0.19 4.55 -4.38
CA TYR A 63 -0.26 5.21 -5.69
C TYR A 63 -1.69 5.62 -6.08
N VAL A 64 -2.64 4.68 -5.93
CA VAL A 64 -4.06 4.93 -6.25
C VAL A 64 -4.70 5.91 -5.27
N ALA A 65 -4.28 5.90 -4.00
CA ALA A 65 -4.77 6.85 -3.00
C ALA A 65 -4.31 8.29 -3.29
N GLU A 66 -3.09 8.46 -3.81
CA GLU A 66 -2.47 9.77 -4.08
C GLU A 66 -2.80 10.35 -5.46
N THR A 67 -3.13 9.51 -6.43
CA THR A 67 -3.33 9.93 -7.83
C THR A 67 -4.82 10.02 -8.16
N ASP A 68 -5.25 11.12 -8.76
CA ASP A 68 -6.62 11.25 -9.27
C ASP A 68 -6.91 10.23 -10.38
N GLU A 69 -8.14 9.68 -10.41
CA GLU A 69 -8.51 8.59 -11.32
C GLU A 69 -8.25 8.90 -12.81
N ALA A 70 -8.37 10.17 -13.21
CA ALA A 70 -8.11 10.62 -14.58
C ALA A 70 -6.62 10.59 -14.98
N GLU A 71 -5.71 10.60 -14.00
CA GLU A 71 -4.25 10.61 -14.21
C GLU A 71 -3.60 9.26 -13.90
N GLN A 72 -4.39 8.29 -13.42
CA GLN A 72 -3.88 6.96 -13.08
C GLN A 72 -3.50 6.16 -14.33
N ASP A 73 -2.27 5.65 -14.33
CA ASP A 73 -1.82 4.65 -15.30
C ASP A 73 -2.49 3.30 -14.99
N VAL A 74 -3.19 2.75 -15.98
CA VAL A 74 -3.91 1.47 -15.88
C VAL A 74 -2.97 0.32 -15.50
N ASP A 75 -1.70 0.37 -15.90
CA ASP A 75 -0.73 -0.65 -15.53
C ASP A 75 -0.25 -0.50 -14.10
N LEU A 76 -0.20 0.71 -13.55
CA LEU A 76 0.15 0.92 -12.14
C LEU A 76 -0.99 0.57 -11.17
N ARG A 77 -2.22 0.38 -11.67
CA ARG A 77 -3.33 -0.20 -10.89
C ARG A 77 -3.20 -1.71 -10.66
N LYS A 78 -2.25 -2.37 -11.33
CA LYS A 78 -2.00 -3.81 -11.19
C LYS A 78 -0.85 -4.01 -10.21
N TRP A 79 -1.13 -4.53 -9.01
CA TRP A 79 -0.12 -4.70 -7.97
C TRP A 79 1.13 -5.46 -8.44
N TRP A 80 1.01 -6.44 -9.35
CA TRP A 80 2.16 -7.22 -9.83
C TRP A 80 3.16 -6.38 -10.64
N ASN A 81 2.73 -5.26 -11.23
CA ASN A 81 3.61 -4.33 -11.94
C ASN A 81 4.52 -3.52 -10.98
N TRP A 82 4.30 -3.62 -9.67
CA TRP A 82 5.12 -2.99 -8.63
C TRP A 82 6.26 -3.88 -8.11
N LYS A 83 6.42 -5.09 -8.65
CA LYS A 83 7.51 -6.01 -8.26
C LYS A 83 8.89 -5.36 -8.43
N ASP A 84 9.12 -4.78 -9.60
CA ASP A 84 10.41 -4.21 -10.01
C ASP A 84 10.43 -2.67 -9.95
N LYS A 85 9.43 -2.06 -9.29
CA LYS A 85 9.29 -0.61 -9.13
C LYS A 85 9.31 -0.23 -7.66
N GLN A 86 9.90 0.92 -7.36
CA GLN A 86 9.79 1.56 -6.05
C GLN A 86 8.79 2.71 -6.15
N HIS A 87 7.98 2.88 -5.12
CA HIS A 87 7.16 4.07 -4.97
C HIS A 87 8.06 5.27 -4.63
N THR A 88 7.69 6.47 -5.08
CA THR A 88 8.50 7.69 -4.83
C THR A 88 8.69 7.94 -3.33
N ASN A 89 7.65 7.68 -2.54
CA ASN A 89 7.69 7.83 -1.07
C ASN A 89 8.72 6.92 -0.38
N GLU A 90 9.15 5.82 -1.01
CA GLU A 90 10.22 4.96 -0.46
C GLU A 90 11.60 5.63 -0.49
N ARG A 91 11.79 6.59 -1.40
CA ARG A 91 13.08 7.26 -1.61
C ARG A 91 13.29 8.45 -0.67
N ASN A 92 12.23 8.94 -0.04
CA ASN A 92 12.26 10.14 0.80
C ASN A 92 12.95 9.91 2.16
N LEU A 93 13.27 8.66 2.54
CA LEU A 93 13.97 8.32 3.79
C LEU A 93 15.50 8.56 3.77
N LYS A 94 16.09 9.05 2.67
CA LYS A 94 17.54 9.31 2.59
C LYS A 94 17.97 10.74 2.91
N ASN A 95 17.04 11.63 3.26
CA ASN A 95 17.36 13.03 3.55
C ASN A 95 16.71 13.48 4.88
N GLU A 96 17.17 12.95 6.01
CA GLU A 96 17.13 13.64 7.31
C GLU A 96 18.26 13.12 8.21
#